data_AF-A0A3D5YM12-F1
#
_entry.id   AF-A0A3D5YM12-F1
#
_cell.length_a   1.000
_cell.length_b   1.000
_cell.length_c   1.000
_cell.angle_alpha   90.00
_cell.angle_beta   90.00
_cell.angle_gamma   90.00
#
_symmetry.space_group_name_H-M   'P 1'
#
loop_
_entity.id
_entity.type
_entity.pdbx_description
1 polymer ?
#
loop_
_entity_poly.entity_id
_entity_poly.type
_entity_poly.pdbx_seq_one_letter_code
_entity_poly.pdbx_strand_id
1 'polypeptide(L)'
;MNIMNPIVERCKTEKDCLVLAENAKKKGRIDIVDEANLRAVELRQQGYRNTGKRPSIDYHACGLKDGDKIYLPDIDIEAEVWSHRKLLFEGCDTYITTIERELISRGLPNIKIANKWRIRDTDEVLNDAYNRAYPK
;
A
#
# COMPACT_ATOMS: atom_id res chain seq x y z
N MET A 1 -23.64 1.90 -7.84
CA MET A 1 -23.11 0.92 -6.89
C MET A 1 -22.27 -0.04 -7.69
N ASN A 2 -20.95 -0.09 -7.47
CA ASN A 2 -20.15 -1.16 -8.07
C ASN A 2 -20.55 -2.47 -7.37
N ILE A 3 -21.04 -3.43 -8.15
CA ILE A 3 -21.36 -4.77 -7.64
C ILE A 3 -20.02 -5.46 -7.46
N MET A 4 -19.60 -5.68 -6.21
CA MET A 4 -18.37 -6.41 -5.92
C MET A 4 -18.49 -7.84 -6.42
N ASN A 5 -17.40 -8.40 -6.91
CA ASN A 5 -17.37 -9.75 -7.45
C ASN A 5 -17.84 -10.75 -6.38
N PRO A 6 -18.78 -11.66 -6.69
CA PRO A 6 -19.34 -12.60 -5.72
C PRO A 6 -18.30 -13.49 -5.02
N ILE A 7 -17.14 -13.70 -5.63
CA ILE A 7 -16.04 -14.46 -5.03
C ILE A 7 -15.36 -13.64 -3.92
N VAL A 8 -15.21 -12.34 -4.12
CA VAL A 8 -14.62 -11.41 -3.14
C VAL A 8 -15.56 -11.21 -1.94
N GLU A 9 -16.88 -11.16 -2.17
CA GLU A 9 -17.89 -11.05 -1.10
C GLU A 9 -17.84 -12.22 -0.09
N ARG A 10 -17.31 -13.37 -0.52
CA ARG A 10 -17.14 -14.55 0.34
C ARG A 10 -15.96 -14.43 1.29
N CYS A 11 -15.02 -13.52 1.06
CA CYS A 11 -13.90 -13.31 1.95
C CYS A 11 -14.39 -12.71 3.29
N LYS A 12 -14.18 -13.46 4.38
CA LYS A 12 -14.60 -13.07 5.73
C LYS A 12 -13.46 -12.47 6.55
N THR A 13 -12.23 -12.80 6.20
CA THR A 13 -11.03 -12.30 6.87
C THR A 13 -10.10 -11.58 5.89
N GLU A 14 -9.22 -10.74 6.41
CA GLU A 14 -8.13 -10.11 5.64
C GLU A 14 -7.30 -11.20 4.93
N LYS A 15 -6.99 -12.29 5.63
CA LYS A 15 -6.21 -13.41 5.08
C LYS A 15 -6.88 -14.04 3.87
N ASP A 16 -8.20 -14.23 3.90
CA ASP A 16 -8.94 -14.80 2.77
C ASP A 16 -8.84 -13.89 1.54
N CYS A 17 -8.95 -12.58 1.75
CA CYS A 17 -8.82 -11.58 0.69
C CYS A 17 -7.43 -11.62 0.06
N LEU A 18 -6.38 -11.62 0.87
CA LEU A 18 -5.00 -11.63 0.39
C LEU A 18 -4.67 -12.93 -0.38
N VAL A 19 -5.15 -14.07 0.10
CA VAL A 19 -4.99 -15.36 -0.62
C VAL A 19 -5.73 -15.34 -1.96
N LEU A 20 -6.93 -14.75 -2.00
CA LEU A 20 -7.68 -14.59 -3.25
C LEU A 20 -6.93 -13.68 -4.24
N ALA A 21 -6.43 -12.54 -3.77
CA ALA A 21 -5.67 -11.59 -4.58
C ALA A 21 -4.44 -12.25 -5.22
N GLU A 22 -3.61 -12.95 -4.42
CA GLU A 22 -2.42 -13.66 -4.92
C GLU A 22 -2.77 -14.73 -5.98
N ASN A 23 -3.84 -15.49 -5.76
CA ASN A 23 -4.30 -16.49 -6.71
C ASN A 23 -4.86 -15.88 -8.00
N ALA A 24 -5.54 -14.73 -7.90
CA ALA A 24 -6.05 -13.98 -9.05
C ALA A 24 -4.91 -13.35 -9.85
N LYS A 25 -3.89 -12.80 -9.19
CA LYS A 25 -2.68 -12.22 -9.79
C LYS A 25 -1.96 -13.24 -10.65
N LYS A 26 -1.76 -14.46 -10.15
CA LYS A 26 -1.18 -15.59 -10.92
C LYS A 26 -1.98 -15.98 -12.16
N LYS A 27 -3.27 -15.65 -12.20
CA LYS A 27 -4.18 -15.93 -13.33
C LYS A 27 -4.42 -14.70 -14.22
N GLY A 28 -3.73 -13.58 -13.97
CA GLY A 28 -3.90 -12.32 -14.71
C GLY A 28 -5.26 -11.65 -14.51
N ARG A 29 -5.99 -11.98 -13.42
CA ARG A 29 -7.31 -11.44 -13.11
C ARG A 29 -7.22 -10.19 -12.23
N ILE A 30 -6.71 -9.11 -12.80
CA ILE A 30 -6.44 -7.85 -12.09
C ILE A 30 -7.71 -7.25 -11.47
N ASP A 31 -8.86 -7.43 -12.11
CA ASP A 31 -10.17 -7.04 -11.57
C ASP A 31 -10.42 -7.66 -10.18
N ILE A 32 -10.15 -8.95 -10.02
CA ILE A 32 -10.32 -9.67 -8.74
C ILE A 32 -9.22 -9.28 -7.75
N VAL A 33 -8.00 -8.99 -8.21
CA VAL A 33 -6.89 -8.53 -7.35
C VAL A 33 -7.27 -7.22 -6.66
N ASP A 34 -7.68 -6.22 -7.45
CA ASP A 34 -8.03 -4.90 -6.94
C ASP A 34 -9.20 -4.96 -5.96
N GLU A 35 -10.26 -5.69 -6.31
CA GLU A 35 -11.42 -5.84 -5.42
C GLU A 35 -11.10 -6.60 -4.13
N ALA A 36 -10.30 -7.68 -4.21
CA ALA A 36 -9.89 -8.42 -3.03
C ALA A 36 -9.00 -7.58 -2.11
N ASN A 37 -8.08 -6.79 -2.68
CA ASN A 37 -7.24 -5.86 -1.92
C ASN A 37 -8.08 -4.76 -1.26
N LEU A 38 -9.04 -4.17 -1.98
CA LEU A 38 -9.98 -3.21 -1.42
C LEU A 38 -10.77 -3.81 -0.25
N ARG A 39 -11.28 -5.03 -0.41
CA ARG A 39 -12.00 -5.74 0.66
C ARG A 39 -11.10 -6.02 1.87
N ALA A 40 -9.83 -6.34 1.66
CA ALA A 40 -8.85 -6.51 2.74
C ALA A 40 -8.62 -5.20 3.52
N VAL A 41 -8.60 -4.06 2.83
CA VAL A 41 -8.51 -2.72 3.45
C VAL A 41 -9.73 -2.44 4.32
N GLU A 42 -10.94 -2.67 3.81
CA GLU A 42 -12.19 -2.47 4.55
C GLU A 42 -12.21 -3.27 5.86
N LEU A 43 -11.83 -4.55 5.80
CA LEU A 43 -11.76 -5.42 6.98
C LEU A 43 -10.73 -4.94 8.00
N ARG A 44 -9.58 -4.43 7.54
CA ARG A 44 -8.56 -3.81 8.42
C ARG A 44 -9.05 -2.52 9.05
N GLN A 45 -9.74 -1.66 8.30
CA GLN A 45 -10.35 -0.45 8.84
C GLN A 45 -11.43 -0.76 9.87
N GLN A 46 -12.23 -1.80 9.66
CA GLN A 46 -13.17 -2.28 10.67
C GLN A 46 -12.45 -2.77 11.93
N GLY A 47 -11.37 -3.55 11.78
CA GLY A 47 -10.53 -3.98 12.89
C GLY A 47 -9.92 -2.80 13.67
N TYR A 48 -9.49 -1.75 12.96
CA TYR A 48 -9.02 -0.50 13.58
C TYR A 48 -10.11 0.15 14.41
N ARG A 49 -11.31 0.37 13.85
CA ARG A 49 -12.44 0.98 14.56
C ARG A 49 -12.82 0.23 15.83
N ASN A 50 -12.68 -1.09 15.83
CA ASN A 50 -13.02 -1.94 16.98
C ASN A 50 -11.96 -1.92 18.08
N THR A 51 -10.68 -1.74 17.75
CA THR A 51 -9.56 -1.94 18.69
C THR A 51 -8.76 -0.69 19.00
N GLY A 52 -8.89 0.37 18.19
CA GLY A 52 -8.05 1.58 18.24
C GLY A 52 -6.59 1.36 17.82
N LYS A 53 -6.19 0.14 17.43
CA LYS A 53 -4.81 -0.15 17.05
C LYS A 53 -4.58 0.13 15.56
N ARG A 54 -3.84 1.20 15.26
CA ARG A 54 -3.47 1.52 13.87
C ARG A 54 -2.54 0.42 13.31
N PRO A 55 -2.77 -0.05 12.07
CA PRO A 55 -1.84 -0.94 11.40
C PRO A 55 -0.50 -0.23 11.10
N SER A 56 0.47 -0.97 10.57
CA SER A 56 1.58 -0.33 9.86
C SER A 56 1.08 0.26 8.54
N ILE A 57 1.89 1.11 7.90
CA ILE A 57 1.54 1.70 6.60
C ILE A 57 1.11 0.63 5.60
N ASP A 58 0.04 0.94 4.89
CA ASP A 58 -0.65 0.06 3.96
C ASP A 58 -0.97 0.86 2.69
N TYR A 59 -0.32 0.52 1.59
CA TYR A 59 -0.43 1.26 0.33
C TYR A 59 -1.82 1.16 -0.26
N HIS A 60 -2.49 0.01 -0.13
CA HIS A 60 -3.85 -0.17 -0.62
C HIS A 60 -4.85 0.65 0.19
N ALA A 61 -4.63 0.83 1.50
CA ALA A 61 -5.42 1.76 2.30
C ALA A 61 -5.19 3.24 1.92
N CYS A 62 -4.04 3.56 1.31
CA CYS A 62 -3.75 4.87 0.75
C CYS A 62 -4.36 5.05 -0.66
N GLY A 63 -5.12 4.08 -1.16
CA GLY A 63 -5.75 4.11 -2.48
C GLY A 63 -4.84 3.68 -3.63
N LEU A 64 -3.65 3.17 -3.34
CA LEU A 64 -2.72 2.67 -4.35
C LEU A 64 -3.04 1.22 -4.72
N LYS A 65 -2.71 0.83 -5.94
CA LYS A 65 -2.77 -0.53 -6.47
C LYS A 65 -1.36 -1.08 -6.69
N ASP A 66 -1.25 -2.39 -6.86
CA ASP A 66 0.00 -3.00 -7.29
C ASP A 66 0.41 -2.41 -8.66
N GLY A 67 1.66 -1.96 -8.79
CA GLY A 67 2.18 -1.27 -9.97
C GLY A 67 2.15 0.26 -9.89
N ASP A 68 1.39 0.85 -8.95
CA ASP A 68 1.41 2.29 -8.74
C ASP A 68 2.75 2.73 -8.14
N LYS A 69 3.12 4.00 -8.32
CA LYS A 69 4.41 4.51 -7.86
C LYS A 69 4.28 5.52 -6.74
N ILE A 70 5.24 5.47 -5.82
CA ILE A 70 5.54 6.57 -4.89
C ILE A 70 6.94 7.11 -5.17
N TYR A 71 7.19 8.36 -4.82
CA TYR A 71 8.46 9.01 -5.14
C TYR A 71 8.87 10.05 -4.11
N LEU A 72 10.16 10.37 -4.09
CA LEU A 72 10.73 11.47 -3.31
C LEU A 72 11.02 12.64 -4.24
N PRO A 73 10.32 13.79 -4.09
CA PRO A 73 10.36 14.88 -5.08
C PRO A 73 11.73 15.56 -5.20
N ASP A 74 12.51 15.58 -4.12
CA ASP A 74 13.75 16.36 -4.05
C ASP A 74 15.00 15.60 -4.52
N ILE A 75 14.89 14.28 -4.78
CA ILE A 75 16.06 13.40 -4.96
C ILE A 75 15.90 12.33 -6.05
N ASP A 76 14.93 12.50 -6.96
CA ASP A 76 14.67 11.65 -8.13
C ASP A 76 14.71 10.13 -7.85
N ILE A 77 14.05 9.75 -6.75
CA ILE A 77 13.93 8.35 -6.32
C ILE A 77 12.46 7.96 -6.37
N GLU A 78 12.19 6.78 -6.92
CA GLU A 78 10.86 6.18 -6.95
C GLU A 78 10.88 4.72 -6.51
N ALA A 79 9.73 4.25 -6.03
CA ALA A 79 9.48 2.86 -5.71
C ALA A 79 8.06 2.49 -6.15
N GLU A 80 7.91 1.27 -6.66
CA GLU A 80 6.63 0.75 -7.15
C GLU A 80 5.93 -0.07 -6.07
N VAL A 81 4.61 0.00 -5.96
CA VAL A 81 3.84 -0.81 -5.02
C VAL A 81 3.84 -2.26 -5.49
N TRP A 82 4.46 -3.13 -4.71
CA TRP A 82 4.54 -4.57 -5.00
C TRP A 82 3.38 -5.35 -4.37
N SER A 83 2.99 -4.94 -3.16
CA SER A 83 1.85 -5.47 -2.42
C SER A 83 1.38 -4.46 -1.39
N HIS A 84 0.34 -4.77 -0.63
CA HIS A 84 -0.21 -3.90 0.43
C HIS A 84 0.84 -3.27 1.39
N ARG A 85 1.99 -3.94 1.63
CA ARG A 85 3.03 -3.45 2.55
C ARG A 85 4.43 -3.35 1.95
N LYS A 86 4.64 -3.87 0.74
CA LYS A 86 5.96 -3.91 0.13
C LYS A 86 6.02 -3.05 -1.12
N LEU A 87 7.21 -2.52 -1.36
CA LEU A 87 7.56 -1.78 -2.55
C LEU A 87 8.61 -2.56 -3.33
N LEU A 88 8.60 -2.46 -4.66
CA LEU A 88 9.69 -2.83 -5.53
C LEU A 88 10.59 -1.61 -5.70
N PHE A 89 11.83 -1.70 -5.21
CA PHE A 89 12.84 -0.65 -5.29
C PHE A 89 14.14 -1.27 -5.85
N GLU A 90 14.66 -0.70 -6.93
CA GLU A 90 15.86 -1.19 -7.63
C GLU A 90 15.83 -2.70 -7.94
N GLY A 91 14.65 -3.22 -8.27
CA GLY A 91 14.44 -4.64 -8.61
C GLY A 91 14.23 -5.58 -7.42
N CYS A 92 14.21 -5.07 -6.17
CA CYS A 92 14.02 -5.86 -4.96
C CYS A 92 12.72 -5.48 -4.23
N ASP A 93 11.93 -6.48 -3.81
CA ASP A 93 10.76 -6.22 -2.95
C ASP A 93 11.20 -6.00 -1.49
N THR A 94 10.81 -4.86 -0.92
CA THR A 94 11.25 -4.45 0.41
C THR A 94 10.23 -3.54 1.09
N TYR A 95 10.52 -3.10 2.31
CA TYR A 95 9.69 -2.13 3.04
C TYR A 95 10.23 -0.71 2.86
N ILE A 96 9.35 0.29 2.91
CA ILE A 96 9.75 1.71 2.82
C ILE A 96 10.85 2.06 3.82
N THR A 97 10.77 1.56 5.07
CA THR A 97 11.77 1.81 6.10
C THR A 97 13.15 1.23 5.77
N THR A 98 13.21 0.14 4.98
CA THR A 98 14.48 -0.40 4.47
C THR A 98 15.06 0.53 3.42
N ILE A 99 14.23 0.99 2.48
CA ILE A 99 14.64 1.96 1.45
C ILE A 99 15.17 3.23 2.11
N GLU A 100 14.42 3.80 3.07
CA GLU A 100 14.83 5.03 3.76
C GLU A 100 16.20 4.88 4.45
N ARG A 101 16.44 3.76 5.14
CA ARG A 101 17.74 3.47 5.76
C ARG A 101 18.86 3.35 4.73
N GLU A 102 18.58 2.67 3.62
CA GLU A 102 19.54 2.51 2.53
C GLU A 102 19.90 3.87 1.92
N LEU A 103 18.92 4.72 1.63
CA LEU A 103 19.15 6.08 1.13
C LEU A 103 19.97 6.92 2.11
N ILE A 104 19.68 6.83 3.41
CA ILE A 104 20.48 7.50 4.45
C ILE A 104 21.93 6.97 4.44
N SER A 105 22.12 5.66 4.32
CA SER A 105 23.46 5.05 4.26
C SER A 105 24.25 5.47 3.01
N ARG A 106 23.55 5.83 1.92
CA ARG A 106 24.11 6.41 0.70
C ARG A 106 24.45 7.91 0.84
N GLY A 107 24.26 8.50 2.02
CA GLY A 107 24.63 9.89 2.33
C GLY A 107 23.49 10.90 2.18
N LEU A 108 22.26 10.47 1.92
CA LEU A 108 21.11 11.38 1.80
C LEU A 108 20.61 11.78 3.21
N PRO A 109 20.35 13.08 3.45
CA PRO A 109 19.92 13.54 4.76
C PRO A 109 18.48 13.10 5.05
N ASN A 110 18.24 12.57 6.26
CA ASN A 110 16.94 12.06 6.68
C ASN A 110 15.77 13.06 6.45
N ILE A 111 16.03 14.36 6.59
CA ILE A 111 15.02 15.42 6.38
C ILE A 111 14.44 15.46 4.95
N LYS A 112 15.18 14.92 3.96
CA LYS A 112 14.74 14.82 2.55
C LYS A 112 13.98 13.52 2.26
N ILE A 113 13.91 12.60 3.22
CA ILE A 113 13.39 11.25 3.02
C ILE A 113 12.15 11.02 3.90
N ALA A 114 12.33 11.10 5.22
CA ALA A 114 11.29 10.73 6.17
C ALA A 114 10.04 11.61 6.00
N ASN A 115 8.88 10.96 5.82
CA ASN A 115 7.60 11.62 5.56
C ASN A 115 7.57 12.52 4.31
N LYS A 116 8.50 12.32 3.36
CA LYS A 116 8.55 13.08 2.10
C LYS A 116 8.07 12.29 0.89
N TRP A 117 7.78 11.01 1.06
CA TRP A 117 7.23 10.17 0.01
C TRP A 117 5.87 10.68 -0.45
N ARG A 118 5.71 10.80 -1.77
CA ARG A 118 4.50 11.26 -2.44
C ARG A 118 3.96 10.21 -3.39
N ILE A 119 2.65 10.20 -3.54
CA ILE A 119 1.95 9.36 -4.53
C ILE A 119 2.16 9.99 -5.91
N ARG A 120 2.65 9.21 -6.88
CA ARG A 120 3.03 9.72 -8.20
C ARG A 120 1.87 10.39 -8.93
N ASP A 121 0.68 9.81 -8.86
CA ASP A 121 -0.49 10.25 -9.63
C ASP A 121 -1.16 11.51 -9.05
N THR A 122 -1.13 11.67 -7.72
CA THR A 122 -1.87 12.75 -7.04
C THR A 122 -0.96 13.82 -6.45
N ASP A 123 0.35 13.58 -6.43
CA ASP A 123 1.36 14.34 -5.68
C ASP A 123 1.09 14.43 -4.16
N GLU A 124 0.11 13.69 -3.64
CA GLU A 124 -0.23 13.71 -2.22
C GLU A 124 0.89 13.07 -1.38
N VAL A 125 1.18 13.64 -0.21
CA VAL A 125 2.09 13.03 0.77
C VAL A 125 1.49 11.71 1.26
N LEU A 126 2.25 10.62 1.12
CA LEU A 126 1.79 9.26 1.46
C LEU A 126 1.29 9.15 2.91
N ASN A 127 1.96 9.83 3.84
CA ASN A 127 1.55 9.86 5.24
C ASN A 127 0.18 10.52 5.46
N ASP A 128 -0.17 11.52 4.66
CA ASP A 128 -1.46 12.21 4.77
C ASP A 128 -2.58 11.31 4.26
N ALA A 129 -2.35 10.61 3.15
CA ALA A 129 -3.25 9.57 2.66
C ALA A 129 -3.46 8.47 3.72
N TYR A 130 -2.38 8.01 4.35
CA TYR A 130 -2.44 7.03 5.43
C TYR A 130 -3.19 7.53 6.68
N ASN A 131 -2.97 8.78 7.07
CA ASN A 131 -3.68 9.41 8.19
C ASN A 131 -5.17 9.61 7.90
N ARG A 132 -5.54 9.84 6.64
CA ARG A 132 -6.95 9.91 6.23
C ARG A 132 -7.63 8.54 6.34
N ALA A 133 -6.94 7.47 5.95
CA ALA A 133 -7.44 6.11 6.06
C ALA A 133 -7.54 5.63 7.53
N TYR A 134 -6.62 6.08 8.37
CA TYR A 134 -6.57 5.75 9.80
C TYR A 134 -6.36 7.02 10.65
N PRO A 135 -7.41 7.82 10.91
CA PRO A 135 -7.28 9.04 11.73
C PRO A 135 -6.76 8.73 13.13
N LYS A 136 -5.97 9.64 13.73
CA LYS A 136 -5.50 9.51 15.11
C LYS A 136 -6.62 9.72 16.12
#